data_AF-A0A9P5EW52-F1
#
_entry.id   AF-A0A9P5EW52-F1
#
_cell.length_a   1.000
_cell.length_b   1.000
_cell.length_c   1.000
_cell.angle_alpha   90.00
_cell.angle_beta   90.00
_cell.angle_gamma   90.00
#
_symmetry.space_group_name_H-M   'P 1'
#
loop_
_entity.id
_entity.type
_entity.pdbx_description
1 polymer ?
#
loop_
_entity_poly.entity_id
_entity_poly.type
_entity_poly.pdbx_seq_one_letter_code
_entity_poly.pdbx_strand_id
1 'polypeptide(L)'
;MLGYFVLIFSLASYATEIGLPASDGALISALFNFAQAVGRPLIGYFSDSFGRMNMAASMTLLGGLLSLTVWVNAKSFGLLVFFAVSEGLVAGNFWATIAPLMAEVLGLSHVPSGLNLMWLSMLSAWFFFEAGKSDVERSIPLQVQANME
;
A
#
# COMPACT_ATOMS: atom_id res chain seq x y z
N MET A 1 -4.11 5.33 3.68
CA MET A 1 -3.47 5.70 2.40
C MET A 1 -1.98 6.02 2.56
N LEU A 2 -1.57 6.94 3.43
CA LEU A 2 -0.14 7.17 3.69
C LEU A 2 0.60 5.89 4.10
N GLY A 3 0.05 5.12 5.04
CA GLY A 3 0.63 3.82 5.44
C GLY A 3 0.74 2.81 4.29
N TYR A 4 -0.24 2.76 3.38
CA TYR A 4 -0.21 1.88 2.21
C TYR A 4 0.96 2.21 1.26
N PHE A 5 1.22 3.50 1.01
CA PHE A 5 2.34 3.91 0.17
C PHE A 5 3.68 3.62 0.84
N VAL A 6 3.80 3.85 2.15
CA VAL A 6 5.00 3.48 2.90
C VAL A 6 5.24 1.98 2.78
N LEU A 7 4.21 1.14 2.95
CA LEU A 7 4.33 -0.31 2.82
C LEU A 7 4.78 -0.71 1.41
N ILE A 8 4.13 -0.23 0.35
CA ILE A 8 4.42 -0.69 -1.01
C ILE A 8 5.85 -0.34 -1.47
N PHE A 9 6.39 0.80 -1.03
CA PHE A 9 7.74 1.23 -1.38
C PHE A 9 8.81 0.75 -0.40
N SER A 10 8.45 0.47 0.85
CA SER A 10 9.39 0.02 1.88
C SER A 10 9.52 -1.50 1.96
N LEU A 11 8.50 -2.28 1.56
CA LEU A 11 8.46 -3.73 1.77
C LEU A 11 9.60 -4.48 1.06
N ALA A 12 9.92 -4.11 -0.18
CA ALA A 12 11.03 -4.72 -0.92
C ALA A 12 12.40 -4.33 -0.31
N SER A 13 12.56 -3.07 0.09
CA SER A 13 13.77 -2.59 0.77
C SER A 13 13.94 -3.25 2.14
N TYR A 14 12.87 -3.42 2.90
CA TYR A 14 12.87 -4.07 4.21
C TYR A 14 13.26 -5.55 4.10
N ALA A 15 12.77 -6.27 3.09
CA ALA A 15 13.19 -7.64 2.82
C ALA A 15 14.72 -7.74 2.60
N THR A 16 15.31 -6.76 1.92
CA THR A 16 16.76 -6.71 1.70
C THR A 16 17.51 -6.35 2.99
N GLU A 17 16.98 -5.45 3.83
CA GLU A 17 17.59 -5.08 5.13
C GLU A 17 17.64 -6.23 6.14
N ILE A 18 16.63 -7.11 6.14
CA ILE A 18 16.64 -8.30 7.02
C ILE A 18 17.53 -9.43 6.48
N GLY A 19 18.30 -9.18 5.41
CA GLY A 19 19.27 -10.11 4.84
C GLY A 19 18.70 -11.14 3.88
N LEU A 20 17.49 -10.95 3.36
CA LEU A 20 16.93 -11.81 2.32
C LEU A 20 17.44 -11.41 0.94
N PRO A 21 17.54 -12.37 -0.01
CA PRO A 21 17.92 -12.07 -1.38
C PRO A 21 16.89 -11.18 -2.07
N ALA A 22 17.34 -10.32 -2.98
CA ALA A 22 16.47 -9.39 -3.71
C ALA A 22 15.33 -10.08 -4.50
N SER A 23 15.53 -11.34 -4.91
CA SER A 23 14.49 -12.19 -5.52
C SER A 23 13.27 -12.37 -4.61
N ASP A 24 13.50 -12.49 -3.31
CA ASP A 24 12.47 -12.75 -2.32
C ASP A 24 11.66 -11.49 -2.04
N GLY A 25 12.31 -10.31 -2.03
CA GLY A 25 11.63 -9.02 -1.95
C GLY A 25 10.72 -8.75 -3.16
N ALA A 26 11.16 -9.15 -4.36
CA ALA A 26 10.34 -9.09 -5.57
C ALA A 26 9.14 -10.06 -5.49
N LEU A 27 9.35 -11.28 -5.01
CA LEU A 27 8.29 -12.27 -4.78
C LEU A 27 7.24 -11.78 -3.77
N ILE A 28 7.68 -11.21 -2.64
CA ILE A 28 6.80 -10.63 -1.62
C ILE A 28 5.95 -9.50 -2.22
N SER A 29 6.56 -8.63 -3.02
CA SER A 29 5.86 -7.53 -3.70
C SER A 29 4.87 -8.06 -4.76
N ALA A 30 5.22 -9.12 -5.48
CA ALA A 30 4.31 -9.78 -6.42
C ALA A 30 3.12 -10.42 -5.71
N LEU A 31 3.36 -11.13 -4.61
CA LEU A 31 2.31 -11.72 -3.77
C LEU A 31 1.39 -10.66 -3.15
N PHE A 32 1.95 -9.54 -2.72
CA PHE A 32 1.18 -8.39 -2.23
C PHE A 32 0.20 -7.87 -3.28
N ASN A 33 0.66 -7.66 -4.51
CA ASN A 33 -0.18 -7.19 -5.62
C ASN A 33 -1.22 -8.26 -6.04
N PHE A 34 -0.85 -9.53 -6.02
CA PHE A 34 -1.77 -10.64 -6.28
C PHE A 34 -2.88 -10.72 -5.22
N ALA A 35 -2.51 -10.62 -3.94
CA ALA A 35 -3.43 -10.58 -2.82
C ALA A 35 -4.40 -9.40 -2.92
N GLN A 36 -3.93 -8.22 -3.33
CA GLN A 36 -4.81 -7.09 -3.64
C GLN A 36 -5.78 -7.37 -4.78
N ALA A 37 -5.32 -8.02 -5.86
CA ALA A 37 -6.19 -8.38 -6.98
C ALA A 37 -7.34 -9.29 -6.54
N VAL A 38 -7.09 -10.22 -5.61
CA VAL A 38 -8.12 -11.10 -5.02
C VAL A 38 -8.96 -10.40 -3.95
N GLY A 39 -8.35 -9.54 -3.13
CA GLY A 39 -9.04 -8.81 -2.06
C GLY A 39 -10.11 -7.85 -2.57
N ARG A 40 -9.87 -7.20 -3.72
CA ARG A 40 -10.81 -6.23 -4.33
C ARG A 40 -12.22 -6.80 -4.57
N PRO A 41 -12.42 -7.91 -5.31
CA PRO A 41 -13.76 -8.48 -5.52
C PRO A 41 -14.39 -9.03 -4.23
N LEU A 42 -13.60 -9.64 -3.34
CA LEU A 42 -14.10 -10.14 -2.06
C LEU A 42 -14.66 -9.02 -1.21
N ILE A 43 -13.89 -7.94 -1.07
CA ILE A 43 -14.31 -6.79 -0.26
C ILE A 43 -15.46 -6.05 -0.90
N GLY A 44 -15.49 -5.92 -2.24
CA GLY A 44 -16.65 -5.37 -2.94
C GLY A 44 -17.94 -6.14 -2.61
N TYR A 45 -17.89 -7.47 -2.73
CA TYR A 45 -19.03 -8.33 -2.42
C TYR A 45 -19.49 -8.23 -0.96
N PHE A 46 -18.56 -8.28 0.00
CA PHE A 46 -18.91 -8.18 1.42
C PHE A 46 -19.33 -6.76 1.83
N SER A 47 -18.76 -5.73 1.21
CA SER A 47 -19.07 -4.32 1.45
C SER A 47 -20.53 -4.00 1.11
N ASP A 48 -21.09 -4.66 0.09
CA ASP A 48 -22.49 -4.47 -0.31
C ASP A 48 -23.48 -5.06 0.71
N SER A 49 -23.06 -6.04 1.51
CA SER A 49 -23.93 -6.70 2.51
C SER A 49 -23.76 -6.15 3.93
N PHE A 50 -22.53 -5.79 4.32
CA PHE A 50 -22.20 -5.41 5.71
C PHE A 50 -22.27 -3.89 5.97
N GLY A 51 -22.50 -3.10 4.92
CA GLY A 51 -22.42 -1.65 4.97
C GLY A 51 -21.00 -1.16 4.71
N ARG A 52 -20.86 -0.35 3.65
CA ARG A 52 -19.56 0.04 3.08
C ARG A 52 -18.68 0.84 4.04
N MET A 53 -19.30 1.66 4.91
CA MET A 53 -18.59 2.46 5.92
C MET A 53 -18.01 1.60 7.04
N ASN A 54 -18.77 0.61 7.53
CA ASN A 54 -18.32 -0.31 8.58
C ASN A 54 -17.22 -1.22 8.07
N MET A 55 -17.35 -1.69 6.82
CA MET A 55 -16.32 -2.50 6.16
C MET A 55 -15.03 -1.70 5.98
N ALA A 56 -15.11 -0.44 5.53
CA ALA A 56 -13.94 0.41 5.37
C ALA A 56 -13.24 0.72 6.70
N ALA A 57 -13.99 0.99 7.76
CA ALA A 57 -13.44 1.27 9.09
C ALA A 57 -12.76 0.04 9.70
N SER A 58 -13.42 -1.12 9.65
CA SER A 58 -12.89 -2.37 10.19
C SER A 58 -11.67 -2.87 9.42
N MET A 59 -11.67 -2.80 8.08
CA MET A 59 -10.51 -3.11 7.25
C MET A 59 -9.33 -2.17 7.55
N THR A 60 -9.58 -0.87 7.72
CA THR A 60 -8.51 0.09 8.05
C THR A 60 -7.90 -0.18 9.43
N LEU A 61 -8.73 -0.52 10.43
CA LEU A 61 -8.26 -0.91 11.76
C LEU A 61 -7.45 -2.21 11.72
N LEU A 62 -7.91 -3.22 10.99
CA LEU A 62 -7.21 -4.49 10.81
C LEU A 62 -5.87 -4.28 10.09
N GLY A 63 -5.83 -3.47 9.03
CA GLY A 63 -4.58 -3.16 8.32
C GLY A 63 -3.56 -2.45 9.22
N GLY A 64 -4.01 -1.49 10.03
CA GLY A 64 -3.16 -0.82 11.01
C GLY A 64 -2.63 -1.79 12.08
N LEU A 65 -3.50 -2.67 12.60
CA LEU A 65 -3.12 -3.65 13.63
C LEU A 65 -2.14 -4.70 13.08
N LEU A 66 -2.39 -5.20 11.86
CA LEU A 66 -1.50 -6.16 11.18
C LEU A 66 -0.14 -5.53 10.91
N SER A 67 -0.09 -4.26 10.49
CA SER A 67 1.16 -3.54 10.30
C SER A 67 1.92 -3.39 11.63
N LEU A 68 1.26 -2.93 12.70
CA LEU A 68 1.95 -2.77 14.00
C LEU A 68 2.37 -4.10 14.64
N THR A 69 1.58 -5.16 14.48
CA THR A 69 1.82 -6.43 15.16
C THR A 69 2.78 -7.32 14.37
N VAL A 70 2.56 -7.46 13.06
CA VAL A 70 3.28 -8.42 12.24
C VAL A 70 4.53 -7.78 11.63
N TRP A 71 4.45 -6.58 11.05
CA TRP A 71 5.63 -5.94 10.42
C TRP A 71 6.75 -5.70 11.43
N VAL A 72 6.43 -5.17 12.61
CA VAL A 72 7.43 -4.87 13.66
C VAL A 72 8.16 -6.14 14.13
N ASN A 73 7.50 -7.29 14.05
CA ASN A 73 8.05 -8.59 14.45
C ASN A 73 8.54 -9.45 13.28
N ALA A 74 8.46 -8.96 12.03
CA ALA A 74 8.73 -9.73 10.82
C ALA A 74 10.24 -9.91 10.58
N LYS A 75 10.84 -10.87 11.28
CA LYS A 75 12.26 -11.24 11.12
C LYS A 75 12.49 -12.46 10.22
N SER A 76 11.44 -13.02 9.62
CA SER A 76 11.54 -14.21 8.78
C SER A 76 10.74 -14.06 7.48
N PHE A 77 11.23 -14.70 6.41
CA PHE A 77 10.58 -14.68 5.09
C PHE A 77 9.10 -15.11 5.17
N GLY A 78 8.80 -16.16 5.93
CA GLY A 78 7.43 -16.66 6.10
C GLY A 78 6.49 -15.63 6.74
N LEU A 79 6.98 -14.87 7.74
CA LEU A 79 6.18 -13.80 8.36
C LEU A 79 5.94 -12.63 7.38
N LEU A 80 6.94 -12.26 6.56
CA LEU A 80 6.75 -11.23 5.54
C LEU A 80 5.75 -11.66 4.48
N VAL A 81 5.79 -12.91 4.03
CA VAL A 81 4.83 -13.43 3.05
C VAL A 81 3.42 -13.43 3.63
N PHE A 82 3.25 -13.91 4.87
CA PHE A 82 1.96 -13.87 5.56
C PHE A 82 1.43 -12.43 5.71
N PHE A 83 2.32 -11.51 6.09
CA PHE A 83 2.00 -10.09 6.17
C PHE A 83 1.58 -9.53 4.81
N ALA A 84 2.35 -9.77 3.75
CA ALA A 84 2.06 -9.26 2.42
C ALA A 84 0.74 -9.79 1.85
N VAL A 85 0.40 -11.05 2.11
CA VAL A 85 -0.89 -11.61 1.66
C VAL A 85 -2.06 -11.05 2.48
N SER A 86 -1.93 -11.01 3.81
CA SER A 86 -3.01 -10.51 4.68
C SER A 86 -3.24 -9.00 4.51
N GLU A 87 -2.19 -8.20 4.49
CA GLU A 87 -2.27 -6.76 4.25
C GLU A 87 -2.68 -6.46 2.81
N GLY A 88 -2.18 -7.23 1.83
CA GLY A 88 -2.62 -7.10 0.43
C GLY A 88 -4.12 -7.34 0.25
N LEU A 89 -4.70 -8.34 0.93
CA LEU A 89 -6.15 -8.56 0.92
C LEU A 89 -6.89 -7.32 1.47
N VAL A 90 -6.43 -6.77 2.59
CA VAL A 90 -7.07 -5.63 3.29
C VAL A 90 -6.88 -4.31 2.55
N ALA A 91 -5.69 -4.05 2.01
CA ALA A 91 -5.34 -2.85 1.26
C ALA A 91 -6.18 -2.67 -0.01
N GLY A 92 -6.64 -3.78 -0.60
CA GLY A 92 -7.59 -3.78 -1.72
C GLY A 92 -8.93 -3.10 -1.40
N ASN A 93 -9.30 -2.95 -0.11
CA ASN A 93 -10.55 -2.32 0.32
C ASN A 93 -10.72 -0.90 -0.23
N PHE A 94 -9.65 -0.10 -0.19
CA PHE A 94 -9.73 1.30 -0.60
C PHE A 94 -10.18 1.41 -2.06
N TRP A 95 -9.48 0.73 -2.97
CA TRP A 95 -9.79 0.78 -4.39
C TRP A 95 -11.19 0.26 -4.72
N ALA A 96 -11.69 -0.73 -3.98
CA ALA A 96 -13.03 -1.27 -4.15
C ALA A 96 -14.13 -0.34 -3.60
N THR A 97 -13.88 0.33 -2.47
CA THR A 97 -14.91 1.12 -1.77
C THR A 97 -14.95 2.58 -2.19
N ILE A 98 -13.90 3.11 -2.82
CA ILE A 98 -13.74 4.55 -3.03
C ILE A 98 -14.77 5.16 -3.99
N ALA A 99 -15.03 4.50 -5.13
CA ALA A 99 -16.01 4.94 -6.11
C ALA A 99 -17.45 4.89 -5.56
N PRO A 100 -17.91 3.78 -4.96
CA PRO A 100 -19.24 3.76 -4.35
C PRO A 100 -19.36 4.77 -3.21
N LEU A 101 -18.33 4.96 -2.36
CA LEU A 101 -18.35 5.93 -1.28
C LEU A 101 -18.51 7.37 -1.80
N MET A 102 -17.79 7.74 -2.86
CA MET A 102 -17.95 9.03 -3.52
C MET A 102 -19.35 9.21 -4.11
N ALA A 103 -19.96 8.14 -4.62
CA ALA A 103 -21.34 8.19 -5.12
C ALA A 103 -22.37 8.42 -4.01
N GLU A 104 -22.16 7.90 -2.80
CA GLU A 104 -23.03 8.18 -1.65
C GLU A 104 -22.82 9.60 -1.08
N VAL A 105 -21.59 10.08 -1.00
CA VAL A 105 -21.28 11.37 -0.35
C VAL A 105 -21.57 12.57 -1.25
N LEU A 106 -21.20 12.49 -2.53
CA LEU A 106 -21.27 13.62 -3.47
C LEU A 106 -22.42 13.50 -4.49
N GLY A 107 -23.07 12.32 -4.55
CA GLY A 107 -24.04 11.98 -5.58
C GLY A 107 -23.39 11.59 -6.91
N LEU A 108 -24.09 10.77 -7.71
CA LEU A 108 -23.58 10.18 -8.96
C LEU A 108 -23.01 11.20 -9.96
N SER A 109 -23.56 12.41 -10.02
CA SER A 109 -23.12 13.47 -10.94
C SER A 109 -21.73 14.04 -10.62
N HIS A 110 -21.31 13.99 -9.35
CA HIS A 110 -20.05 14.59 -8.89
C HIS A 110 -18.97 13.55 -8.57
N VAL A 111 -19.25 12.26 -8.78
CA VAL A 111 -18.28 11.15 -8.59
C VAL A 111 -16.97 11.41 -9.34
N PRO A 112 -16.95 11.80 -10.63
CA PRO A 112 -15.71 12.02 -11.35
C PRO A 112 -14.86 13.14 -10.72
N SER A 113 -15.50 14.23 -10.29
CA SER A 113 -14.81 15.35 -9.62
C SER A 113 -14.26 14.96 -8.24
N GLY A 114 -15.03 14.19 -7.46
CA GLY A 114 -14.58 13.68 -6.15
C GLY A 114 -13.38 12.73 -6.24
N LEU A 115 -13.40 11.83 -7.22
CA LEU A 115 -12.26 10.95 -7.51
C LEU A 115 -11.02 11.76 -7.92
N ASN A 116 -11.17 12.75 -8.82
CA ASN A 116 -10.06 13.61 -9.23
C ASN A 116 -9.42 14.36 -8.05
N LEU A 117 -10.23 14.91 -7.14
CA LEU A 117 -9.70 15.57 -5.94
C LEU A 117 -8.93 14.61 -5.02
N MET A 118 -9.38 13.36 -4.90
CA MET A 118 -8.62 12.36 -4.17
C MET A 118 -7.31 11.98 -4.85
N TRP A 119 -7.30 11.78 -6.17
CA TRP A 119 -6.07 11.50 -6.90
C TRP A 119 -5.04 12.62 -6.71
N LEU A 120 -5.49 13.88 -6.72
CA LEU A 120 -4.62 15.03 -6.41
C LEU A 120 -4.06 14.96 -4.98
N SER A 121 -4.86 14.54 -3.99
CA SER A 121 -4.36 14.39 -2.61
C SER A 121 -3.26 13.32 -2.51
N MET A 122 -3.31 12.28 -3.34
CA MET A 122 -2.30 11.21 -3.37
C MET A 122 -0.96 11.68 -3.95
N LEU A 123 -0.97 12.67 -4.85
CA LEU A 123 0.27 13.26 -5.39
C LEU A 123 1.12 13.89 -4.30
N SER A 124 0.50 14.44 -3.25
CA SER A 124 1.25 15.05 -2.14
C SER A 124 2.13 14.03 -1.42
N ALA A 125 1.60 12.83 -1.14
CA ALA A 125 2.32 11.75 -0.49
C ALA A 125 3.49 11.24 -1.35
N TRP A 126 3.27 11.14 -2.66
CA TRP A 126 4.31 10.75 -3.62
C TRP A 126 5.44 11.78 -3.69
N PHE A 127 5.08 13.08 -3.75
CA PHE A 127 6.05 14.16 -3.79
C PHE A 127 6.96 14.17 -2.56
N PHE A 128 6.40 13.96 -1.36
CA PHE A 128 7.20 13.87 -0.14
C PHE A 128 8.17 12.67 -0.13
N PHE A 129 7.73 11.52 -0.65
CA PHE A 129 8.58 10.33 -0.75
C PHE A 129 9.74 10.54 -1.74
N GLU A 130 9.44 11.08 -2.93
CA GLU A 130 10.45 11.34 -3.96
C GLU A 130 11.45 12.43 -3.54
N ALA A 131 10.96 13.51 -2.90
CA ALA A 131 11.80 14.57 -2.37
C ALA A 131 12.82 14.02 -1.36
N GLY A 132 12.37 13.16 -0.43
CA GLY A 132 13.27 12.51 0.53
C GLY A 132 14.33 11.61 -0.12
N LYS A 133 13.99 10.93 -1.22
CA LYS A 133 14.94 10.11 -1.98
C LYS A 133 15.98 10.95 -2.72
N SER A 134 15.55 12.07 -3.32
CA SER A 134 16.42 12.99 -4.06
C SER A 134 17.46 13.70 -3.18
N ASP A 135 17.11 14.00 -1.93
CA ASP A 135 18.05 14.59 -0.96
C ASP A 135 19.13 13.58 -0.52
N VAL A 136 18.80 12.28 -0.45
CA VAL A 136 19.76 11.21 -0.18
C VAL A 136 20.71 11.02 -1.36
N GLU A 137 20.21 10.96 -2.60
CA GLU A 137 21.07 10.81 -3.79
C GLU A 137 22.02 12.00 -3.98
N ARG A 138 21.61 13.22 -3.62
CA ARG A 138 22.48 14.42 -3.68
C ARG A 138 23.63 14.39 -2.69
N SER A 139 23.54 13.58 -1.64
CA SER A 139 24.58 13.44 -0.61
C SER A 139 25.66 12.40 -0.97
N ILE A 140 25.46 11.62 -2.05
CA ILE A 140 26.42 10.62 -2.52
C ILE A 140 27.48 11.31 -3.41
N PRO A 141 28.79 11.19 -3.10
CA PRO A 141 29.84 11.80 -3.91
C PRO A 141 29.88 11.22 -5.33
N LEU A 142 30.02 12.11 -6.33
CA LEU A 142 30.00 11.84 -7.79
C LEU A 142 30.93 10.69 -8.25
N GLN A 143 31.97 10.38 -7.47
CA GLN A 143 32.90 9.28 -7.73
C GLN A 143 32.25 7.88 -7.62
N VAL A 144 31.16 7.75 -6.86
CA VAL A 144 30.47 6.47 -6.63
C VAL A 144 29.40 6.22 -7.70
N GLN A 145 28.78 7.28 -8.25
CA GLN A 145 27.81 7.14 -9.35
C GLN A 145 28.44 6.62 -10.64
N ALA A 146 29.69 7.00 -10.94
CA ALA A 146 30.40 6.55 -12.14
C ALA A 146 30.84 5.07 -12.13
N ASN A 147 30.74 4.38 -10.98
CA ASN A 147 31.08 2.96 -10.85
C ASN A 147 29.86 2.02 -10.87
N MET A 148 28.65 2.56 -11.08
CA MET A 148 27.40 1.81 -11.12
C MET A 148 26.73 1.75 -12.51
N GLU A 149 27.35 2.34 -13.53
CA GLU A 149 27.03 2.15 -14.96
C GLU A 149 28.00 1.17 -15.61
#